data_AF-A0A8S9S7X6-F1
#
_entry.id   AF-A0A8S9S7X6-F1
#
_cell.length_a   1.000
_cell.length_b   1.000
_cell.length_c   1.000
_cell.angle_alpha   90.00
_cell.angle_beta   90.00
_cell.angle_gamma   90.00
#
_symmetry.space_group_name_H-M   'P 1'
#
loop_
_entity.id
_entity.type
_entity.pdbx_description
1 polymer ?
#
loop_
_entity_poly.entity_id
_entity_poly.type
_entity_poly.pdbx_seq_one_letter_code
_entity_poly.pdbx_strand_id
1 'polypeptide(L)'
;MVCHGFIEKPNQRSHGCHKHGRGNLHQRQQSRCSAIAVAAALNMSIFTFHNRLLRCVSRLFRLSTKGSATPSRRATMKQGYKKIKKHEHHHQPLLRKRHDKKRTIFLDLDETLVHSSMEPPLRFNVDFMMRIKIEGVVTPMYVVKRPGVTEFLDRIGKNYRVAVFTAGLPEYASQVLDKLDKNRVISQRLYRDSCTEVNGRYAKDLSLVARRDLGSVLLVDDNPFSYSLQPDNGVHIKPFVDDMEDQELMKLADFFDGCYQYEDLRDAASELLYKYNKVIC
;
A
#
# COMPACT_ATOMS: atom_id res chain seq x y z
N MET A 1 -42.05 4.94 -74.33
CA MET A 1 -41.38 4.20 -73.25
C MET A 1 -41.04 2.80 -73.77
N VAL A 2 -39.92 2.65 -74.50
CA VAL A 2 -39.24 1.38 -74.83
C VAL A 2 -37.77 1.70 -75.14
N CYS A 3 -36.91 1.14 -74.28
CA CYS A 3 -35.61 0.47 -74.47
C CYS A 3 -34.47 0.95 -75.40
N HIS A 4 -33.27 0.80 -74.80
CA HIS A 4 -31.99 0.25 -75.29
C HIS A 4 -31.05 1.07 -76.21
N GLY A 5 -29.83 1.31 -75.68
CA GLY A 5 -28.65 0.53 -76.11
C GLY A 5 -27.47 1.26 -76.76
N PHE A 6 -26.26 0.86 -76.33
CA PHE A 6 -24.90 1.01 -76.93
C PHE A 6 -24.19 2.37 -76.74
N ILE A 7 -22.88 2.41 -76.41
CA ILE A 7 -21.78 2.44 -77.42
C ILE A 7 -20.38 2.23 -76.76
N GLU A 8 -19.59 1.36 -77.41
CA GLU A 8 -18.14 1.34 -77.75
C GLU A 8 -16.94 1.37 -76.76
N LYS A 9 -15.98 0.47 -77.10
CA LYS A 9 -14.53 0.40 -76.85
C LYS A 9 -13.77 1.28 -77.90
N PRO A 10 -12.49 1.72 -77.78
CA PRO A 10 -11.34 0.80 -77.63
C PRO A 10 -10.01 1.30 -76.99
N ASN A 11 -9.16 0.27 -76.84
CA ASN A 11 -7.74 0.13 -76.52
C ASN A 11 -6.75 1.16 -77.11
N GLN A 12 -5.65 1.45 -76.40
CA GLN A 12 -4.28 1.47 -76.95
C GLN A 12 -3.22 1.41 -75.82
N ARG A 13 -2.20 0.56 -76.04
CA ARG A 13 -0.98 0.40 -75.22
C ARG A 13 0.18 1.15 -75.89
N SER A 14 1.12 1.71 -75.11
CA SER A 14 2.56 1.70 -75.47
C SER A 14 3.48 2.09 -74.30
N HIS A 15 4.60 1.35 -74.23
CA HIS A 15 5.94 1.53 -73.64
C HIS A 15 6.27 2.87 -72.94
N GLY A 16 7.00 2.99 -71.82
CA GLY A 16 7.96 2.13 -71.13
C GLY A 16 9.18 3.00 -70.75
N CYS A 17 9.49 3.21 -69.46
CA CYS A 17 10.83 3.65 -69.02
C CYS A 17 11.02 3.45 -67.50
N HIS A 18 12.07 2.71 -67.15
CA HIS A 18 12.57 2.53 -65.78
C HIS A 18 13.19 3.82 -65.23
N LYS A 19 12.78 4.23 -64.03
CA LYS A 19 13.69 4.81 -63.03
C LYS A 19 13.39 4.23 -61.65
N HIS A 20 14.37 3.49 -61.13
CA HIS A 20 14.44 3.05 -59.75
C HIS A 20 14.64 4.24 -58.79
N GLY A 21 14.06 4.12 -57.59
CA GLY A 21 14.71 4.59 -56.37
C GLY A 21 14.15 5.87 -55.74
N ARG A 22 13.06 5.72 -54.96
CA ARG A 22 12.83 6.39 -53.65
C ARG A 22 11.40 6.11 -53.19
N GLY A 23 11.21 4.97 -52.54
CA GLY A 23 9.89 4.58 -52.03
C GLY A 23 10.00 3.38 -51.11
N ASN A 24 10.86 3.46 -50.08
CA ASN A 24 10.92 2.42 -49.04
C ASN A 24 11.62 2.88 -47.75
N LEU A 25 11.39 4.13 -47.32
CA LEU A 25 11.76 4.57 -45.96
C LEU A 25 10.56 4.92 -45.06
N HIS A 26 9.36 5.13 -45.61
CA HIS A 26 8.18 5.48 -44.80
C HIS A 26 7.24 4.33 -44.43
N GLN A 27 7.35 3.15 -45.07
CA GLN A 27 6.49 1.99 -44.75
C GLN A 27 7.15 0.93 -43.86
N ARG A 28 8.46 1.07 -43.58
CA ARG A 28 9.21 0.22 -42.65
C ARG A 28 9.27 0.77 -41.22
N GLN A 29 8.70 1.97 -41.01
CA GLN A 29 8.53 2.61 -39.70
C GLN A 29 7.14 2.37 -39.09
N GLN A 30 6.15 1.93 -39.88
CA GLN A 30 4.78 1.68 -39.41
C GLN A 30 4.50 0.23 -39.00
N SER A 31 5.30 -0.74 -39.45
CA SER A 31 5.13 -2.17 -39.15
C SER A 31 5.94 -2.69 -37.96
N ARG A 32 6.72 -1.81 -37.29
CA ARG A 32 7.38 -2.11 -36.01
C ARG A 32 6.63 -1.52 -34.79
N CYS A 33 5.63 -0.68 -35.01
CA CYS A 33 4.87 -0.03 -33.93
C CYS A 33 3.67 -0.83 -33.42
N SER A 34 3.29 -1.93 -34.07
CA SER A 34 2.12 -2.74 -33.69
C SER A 34 2.45 -4.01 -32.91
N ALA A 35 3.69 -4.53 -32.98
CA ALA A 35 4.11 -5.68 -32.18
C ALA A 35 4.58 -5.30 -30.76
N ILE A 36 5.08 -4.07 -30.58
CA ILE A 36 5.47 -3.53 -29.26
C ILE A 36 4.23 -3.12 -28.44
N ALA A 37 3.14 -2.74 -29.11
CA ALA A 37 1.88 -2.37 -28.46
C ALA A 37 1.10 -3.59 -27.91
N VAL A 38 1.33 -4.79 -28.45
CA VAL A 38 0.58 -6.00 -28.07
C VAL A 38 1.31 -6.83 -27.00
N ALA A 39 2.64 -6.71 -26.87
CA ALA A 39 3.38 -7.31 -25.75
C ALA A 39 3.11 -6.59 -24.41
N ALA A 40 2.58 -5.37 -24.44
CA ALA A 40 2.13 -4.65 -23.24
C ALA A 40 0.74 -5.10 -22.75
N ALA A 41 0.00 -5.89 -23.55
CA ALA A 41 -1.34 -6.37 -23.23
C ALA A 41 -1.36 -7.76 -22.54
N LEU A 42 -0.19 -8.38 -22.34
CA LEU A 42 -0.07 -9.69 -21.70
C LEU A 42 0.75 -9.60 -20.42
N ASN A 43 0.17 -8.98 -19.39
CA ASN A 43 0.43 -9.39 -18.01
C ASN A 43 -0.73 -8.98 -17.09
N MET A 44 -1.93 -9.46 -17.42
CA MET A 44 -3.20 -9.17 -16.74
C MET A 44 -3.32 -9.79 -15.32
N SER A 45 -2.21 -9.94 -14.60
CA SER A 45 -2.17 -10.36 -13.18
C SER A 45 -0.85 -9.97 -12.48
N ILE A 46 -0.21 -8.86 -12.87
CA ILE A 46 0.88 -8.27 -12.07
C ILE A 46 0.28 -7.67 -10.78
N PHE A 47 0.06 -8.55 -9.79
CA PHE A 47 -0.11 -8.31 -8.36
C PHE A 47 -0.20 -6.84 -7.97
N THR A 48 -1.43 -6.37 -7.74
CA THR A 48 -1.82 -5.09 -7.14
C THR A 48 -0.70 -4.46 -6.31
N PHE A 49 0.04 -3.55 -6.95
CA PHE A 49 0.95 -2.55 -6.40
C PHE A 49 2.18 -3.00 -5.57
N HIS A 50 2.22 -4.20 -4.98
CA HIS A 50 3.22 -4.59 -3.97
C HIS A 50 4.68 -4.78 -4.49
N ASN A 51 4.93 -4.64 -5.80
CA ASN A 51 6.28 -4.83 -6.39
C ASN A 51 6.79 -3.68 -7.29
N ARG A 52 6.03 -2.58 -7.47
CA ARG A 52 6.41 -1.50 -8.42
C ARG A 52 6.83 -0.17 -7.79
N LEU A 53 7.06 -0.15 -6.48
CA LEU A 53 7.91 0.88 -5.85
C LEU A 53 9.33 0.39 -5.55
N LEU A 54 9.73 -0.79 -6.09
CA LEU A 54 11.03 -1.43 -5.84
C LEU A 54 11.62 -2.17 -7.06
N ARG A 55 11.62 -1.57 -8.25
CA ARG A 55 12.52 -2.00 -9.35
C ARG A 55 13.23 -0.90 -10.13
N CYS A 56 13.02 0.37 -9.82
CA CYS A 56 13.83 1.42 -10.43
C CYS A 56 15.12 1.74 -9.63
N VAL A 57 15.26 1.27 -8.39
CA VAL A 57 16.53 1.33 -7.65
C VAL A 57 16.90 -0.05 -7.07
N SER A 58 17.85 -0.76 -7.72
CA SER A 58 18.78 -1.73 -7.09
C SER A 58 19.56 -2.64 -8.08
N ARG A 59 19.53 -2.41 -9.40
CA ARG A 59 20.33 -3.24 -10.34
C ARG A 59 21.26 -2.51 -11.32
N LEU A 60 21.48 -1.21 -11.17
CA LEU A 60 22.43 -0.46 -12.03
C LEU A 60 23.71 0.04 -11.33
N PHE A 61 24.03 -0.44 -10.13
CA PHE A 61 25.36 -0.24 -9.54
C PHE A 61 26.04 -1.58 -9.23
N ARG A 62 26.67 -2.16 -10.25
CA ARG A 62 27.96 -2.83 -10.08
C ARG A 62 28.95 -2.08 -10.95
N LEU A 63 29.78 -1.25 -10.33
CA LEU A 63 31.19 -1.07 -10.64
C LEU A 63 31.83 -0.11 -9.62
N SER A 64 32.74 -0.70 -8.84
CA SER A 64 33.92 -0.12 -8.19
C SER A 64 33.77 1.07 -7.24
N THR A 65 33.68 0.78 -5.94
CA THR A 65 34.47 1.48 -4.91
C THR A 65 34.98 0.45 -3.89
N LYS A 66 36.29 0.50 -3.63
CA LYS A 66 36.96 -0.32 -2.62
C LYS A 66 36.70 0.28 -1.22
N GLY A 67 36.36 -0.58 -0.27
CA GLY A 67 36.70 -0.42 1.15
C GLY A 67 35.76 0.41 2.02
N SER A 68 34.89 -0.26 2.78
CA SER A 68 34.79 -0.16 4.24
C SER A 68 33.65 -1.05 4.73
N ALA A 69 33.94 -2.05 5.57
CA ALA A 69 32.94 -2.95 6.13
C ALA A 69 32.05 -2.19 7.12
N THR A 70 30.73 -2.18 6.88
CA THR A 70 29.71 -1.81 7.87
C THR A 70 29.19 -3.08 8.56
N PRO A 71 28.96 -3.07 9.89
CA PRO A 71 28.59 -4.28 10.60
C PRO A 71 27.12 -4.62 10.35
N SER A 72 26.88 -5.77 9.72
CA SER A 72 25.59 -6.44 9.68
C SER A 72 25.16 -6.77 11.11
N ARG A 73 24.14 -6.08 11.62
CA ARG A 73 23.54 -6.37 12.94
C ARG A 73 22.66 -7.60 12.82
N ARG A 74 23.22 -8.74 13.23
CA ARG A 74 22.52 -10.02 13.35
C ARG A 74 21.42 -9.90 14.41
N ALA A 75 20.15 -9.98 14.00
CA ALA A 75 19.02 -10.04 14.91
C ALA A 75 19.09 -11.34 15.73
N THR A 76 19.27 -11.21 17.04
CA THR A 76 19.15 -12.33 17.97
C THR A 76 17.67 -12.56 18.25
N MET A 77 17.16 -13.73 17.87
CA MET A 77 15.79 -14.17 18.14
C MET A 77 15.58 -14.19 19.66
N LYS A 78 14.76 -13.28 20.20
CA LYS A 78 14.43 -13.24 21.63
C LYS A 78 13.03 -13.79 21.88
N GLN A 79 12.96 -14.50 23.01
CA GLN A 79 11.89 -15.33 23.53
C GLN A 79 10.51 -14.65 23.46
N GLY A 80 9.53 -15.38 22.89
CA GLY A 80 8.15 -14.94 22.72
C GLY A 80 7.47 -14.54 24.03
N TYR A 81 6.46 -13.68 23.90
CA TYR A 81 5.63 -13.20 25.00
C TYR A 81 5.02 -14.38 25.77
N LYS A 82 5.18 -14.39 27.10
CA LYS A 82 4.47 -15.32 27.98
C LYS A 82 3.16 -14.66 28.41
N LYS A 83 2.05 -15.18 27.90
CA LYS A 83 0.68 -14.84 28.32
C LYS A 83 0.57 -14.93 29.84
N ILE A 84 0.21 -13.84 30.50
CA ILE A 84 -0.01 -13.83 31.94
C ILE A 84 -1.27 -14.67 32.20
N LYS A 85 -1.17 -15.69 33.06
CA LYS A 85 -2.32 -16.53 33.41
C LYS A 85 -3.41 -15.65 34.02
N LYS A 86 -4.63 -15.82 33.51
CA LYS A 86 -5.86 -15.19 34.01
C LYS A 86 -5.96 -15.48 35.51
N HIS A 87 -5.79 -14.46 36.35
CA HIS A 87 -6.32 -14.54 37.69
C HIS A 87 -7.83 -14.38 37.57
N GLU A 88 -8.58 -15.44 37.92
CA GLU A 88 -10.02 -15.36 38.14
C GLU A 88 -10.27 -14.43 39.33
N HIS A 89 -10.38 -13.15 39.02
CA HIS A 89 -10.78 -12.15 39.96
C HIS A 89 -12.14 -11.62 39.51
N HIS A 90 -13.19 -12.13 40.17
CA HIS A 90 -14.45 -11.42 40.32
C HIS A 90 -14.15 -10.09 41.03
N HIS A 91 -13.81 -9.06 40.27
CA HIS A 91 -13.72 -7.70 40.79
C HIS A 91 -14.62 -6.81 39.95
N GLN A 92 -15.54 -6.14 40.65
CA GLN A 92 -16.25 -4.94 40.22
C GLN A 92 -15.30 -4.01 39.45
N PRO A 93 -15.80 -3.16 38.53
CA PRO A 93 -14.97 -2.24 37.76
C PRO A 93 -14.42 -1.17 38.71
N LEU A 94 -13.35 -1.51 39.43
CA LEU A 94 -12.50 -0.53 40.06
C LEU A 94 -11.85 0.24 38.91
N LEU A 95 -12.32 1.47 38.72
CA LEU A 95 -11.67 2.54 37.97
C LEU A 95 -10.27 2.76 38.56
N ARG A 96 -9.34 1.84 38.28
CA ARG A 96 -7.93 2.01 38.58
C ARG A 96 -7.44 3.13 37.67
N LYS A 97 -7.00 4.23 38.28
CA LYS A 97 -6.28 5.32 37.61
C LYS A 97 -5.11 4.71 36.83
N ARG A 98 -5.31 4.55 35.52
CA ARG A 98 -4.25 4.11 34.61
C ARG A 98 -3.16 5.18 34.60
N HIS A 99 -1.90 4.74 34.66
CA HIS A 99 -0.76 5.62 34.43
C HIS A 99 -0.97 6.43 33.13
N ASP A 100 -0.68 7.74 33.20
CA ASP A 100 -0.92 8.79 32.20
C ASP A 100 -0.25 8.60 30.81
N LYS A 101 0.24 7.39 30.50
CA LYS A 101 0.94 7.13 29.24
C LYS A 101 -0.06 6.66 28.18
N LYS A 102 -0.41 7.55 27.26
CA LYS A 102 -1.27 7.26 26.10
C LYS A 102 -0.69 6.09 25.29
N ARG A 103 -1.44 4.99 25.19
CA ARG A 103 -1.11 3.79 24.37
C ARG A 103 -1.00 4.18 22.89
N THR A 104 -0.19 3.47 22.10
CA THR A 104 0.11 3.85 20.70
C THR A 104 -0.46 2.86 19.71
N ILE A 105 -1.20 3.34 18.72
CA ILE A 105 -1.63 2.54 17.57
C ILE A 105 -0.81 2.97 16.36
N PHE A 106 -0.06 2.03 15.81
CA PHE A 106 0.63 2.18 14.53
C PHE A 106 -0.31 1.71 13.42
N LEU A 107 -0.45 2.50 12.37
CA LEU A 107 -1.27 2.20 11.20
C LEU A 107 -0.38 2.13 9.96
N ASP A 108 -0.55 1.11 9.13
CA ASP A 108 -0.06 1.19 7.75
C ASP A 108 -0.86 2.23 6.93
N LEU A 109 -0.38 2.54 5.73
CA LEU A 109 -0.97 3.52 4.82
C LEU A 109 -1.66 2.84 3.63
N ASP A 110 -0.87 2.26 2.73
CA ASP A 110 -1.35 1.63 1.49
C ASP A 110 -2.10 0.34 1.81
N GLU A 111 -3.20 0.08 1.11
CA GLU A 111 -4.14 -1.04 1.34
C GLU A 111 -4.74 -1.11 2.76
N THR A 112 -4.41 -0.16 3.64
CA THR A 112 -4.92 -0.06 5.02
C THR A 112 -5.80 1.17 5.22
N LEU A 113 -5.30 2.38 4.94
CA LEU A 113 -6.06 3.64 5.06
C LEU A 113 -6.47 4.22 3.70
N VAL A 114 -5.72 3.91 2.65
CA VAL A 114 -5.95 4.38 1.28
C VAL A 114 -5.61 3.27 0.28
N HIS A 115 -6.09 3.40 -0.95
CA HIS A 115 -5.60 2.67 -2.10
C HIS A 115 -5.12 3.66 -3.16
N SER A 116 -3.99 3.37 -3.81
CA SER A 116 -3.35 4.28 -4.77
C SER A 116 -2.99 3.59 -6.08
N SER A 117 -3.26 4.27 -7.20
CA SER A 117 -3.02 3.77 -8.55
C SER A 117 -2.33 4.81 -9.44
N MET A 118 -1.61 4.35 -10.46
CA MET A 118 -1.03 5.24 -11.50
C MET A 118 -2.04 5.59 -12.60
N GLU A 119 -3.08 4.78 -12.74
CA GLU A 119 -4.16 5.01 -13.69
C GLU A 119 -5.42 5.45 -12.94
N PRO A 120 -6.20 6.40 -13.49
CA PRO A 120 -7.44 6.80 -12.85
C PRO A 120 -8.41 5.61 -12.80
N PRO A 121 -9.04 5.35 -11.65
CA PRO A 121 -10.03 4.30 -11.54
C PRO A 121 -11.24 4.57 -12.44
N LEU A 122 -11.78 3.49 -13.03
CA LEU A 122 -12.89 3.59 -14.00
C LEU A 122 -14.27 3.67 -13.34
N ARG A 123 -14.41 3.20 -12.10
CA ARG A 123 -15.73 2.89 -11.49
C ARG A 123 -16.09 3.76 -10.28
N PHE A 124 -15.17 4.55 -9.76
CA PHE A 124 -15.38 5.35 -8.55
C PHE A 124 -14.58 6.64 -8.62
N ASN A 125 -15.01 7.61 -7.82
CA ASN A 125 -14.38 8.92 -7.76
C ASN A 125 -13.04 8.82 -7.04
N VAL A 126 -12.05 9.54 -7.56
CA VAL A 126 -10.77 9.75 -6.89
C VAL A 126 -10.94 10.85 -5.84
N ASP A 127 -10.47 10.59 -4.62
CA ASP A 127 -10.49 11.61 -3.55
C ASP A 127 -9.45 12.69 -3.79
N PHE A 128 -8.24 12.31 -4.19
CA PHE A 128 -7.23 13.26 -4.62
C PHE A 128 -6.19 12.64 -5.55
N MET A 129 -5.67 13.48 -6.45
CA MET A 129 -4.51 13.19 -7.28
C MET A 129 -3.29 13.97 -6.77
N MET A 130 -2.13 13.35 -6.89
CA MET A 130 -0.84 13.94 -6.55
C MET A 130 0.21 13.60 -7.59
N ARG A 131 1.24 14.43 -7.68
CA ARG A 131 2.35 14.26 -8.60
C ARG A 131 3.60 13.92 -7.80
N ILE A 132 4.03 12.67 -7.88
CA ILE A 132 5.21 12.18 -7.16
C ILE A 132 6.39 12.19 -8.11
N LYS A 133 7.53 12.72 -7.67
CA LYS A 133 8.78 12.66 -8.42
C LYS A 133 9.50 11.36 -8.08
N ILE A 134 9.52 10.42 -9.02
CA ILE A 134 10.23 9.15 -8.92
C ILE A 134 11.39 9.21 -9.91
N GLU A 135 12.63 9.24 -9.40
CA GLU A 135 13.85 9.25 -10.22
C GLU A 135 13.89 10.36 -11.29
N GLY A 136 13.40 11.54 -10.93
CA GLY A 136 13.35 12.67 -11.88
C GLY A 136 12.09 12.73 -12.72
N VAL A 137 11.35 11.63 -12.85
CA VAL A 137 10.09 11.56 -13.60
C VAL A 137 8.92 11.92 -12.67
N VAL A 138 8.06 12.82 -13.13
CA VAL A 138 6.86 13.21 -12.40
C VAL A 138 5.71 12.29 -12.80
N THR A 139 5.28 11.44 -11.87
CA THR A 139 4.24 10.43 -12.08
C THR A 139 2.96 10.82 -11.33
N PRO A 140 1.79 10.84 -12.00
CA PRO A 140 0.52 11.02 -11.31
C PRO A 140 0.18 9.78 -10.47
N MET A 141 -0.30 10.01 -9.26
CA MET A 141 -0.88 8.99 -8.38
C MET A 141 -2.30 9.43 -8.02
N TYR A 142 -3.26 8.55 -8.27
CA TYR A 142 -4.66 8.70 -7.90
C TYR A 142 -4.89 7.95 -6.61
N VAL A 143 -5.46 8.61 -5.62
CA VAL A 143 -5.64 8.06 -4.28
C VAL A 143 -7.12 8.03 -3.93
N VAL A 144 -7.55 6.87 -3.44
CA VAL A 144 -8.89 6.65 -2.90
C VAL A 144 -8.75 6.38 -1.42
N LYS A 145 -9.53 7.11 -0.62
CA LYS A 145 -9.58 6.91 0.82
C LYS A 145 -10.42 5.67 1.11
N ARG A 146 -9.96 4.87 2.06
CA ARG A 146 -10.80 3.82 2.61
C ARG A 146 -12.03 4.43 3.29
N PRO A 147 -13.24 3.89 3.07
CA PRO A 147 -14.45 4.40 3.71
C PRO A 147 -14.28 4.53 5.24
N GLY A 148 -14.76 5.64 5.80
CA GLY A 148 -14.70 5.91 7.24
C GLY A 148 -13.33 6.37 7.78
N VAL A 149 -12.29 6.55 6.95
CA VAL A 149 -10.92 6.86 7.45
C VAL A 149 -10.83 8.11 8.34
N THR A 150 -11.56 9.19 8.02
CA THR A 150 -11.57 10.41 8.84
C THR A 150 -12.22 10.14 10.20
N GLU A 151 -13.39 9.50 10.21
CA GLU A 151 -14.10 9.15 11.44
C GLU A 151 -13.29 8.18 12.31
N PHE A 152 -12.65 7.19 11.69
CA PHE A 152 -11.77 6.24 12.35
C PHE A 152 -10.63 6.94 13.07
N LEU A 153 -9.87 7.79 12.37
CA LEU A 153 -8.76 8.54 12.95
C LEU A 153 -9.24 9.40 14.11
N ASP A 154 -10.32 10.17 13.93
CA ASP A 154 -10.88 11.02 14.99
C ASP A 154 -11.31 10.22 16.22
N ARG A 155 -11.95 9.05 16.02
CA ARG A 155 -12.44 8.19 17.11
C ARG A 155 -11.28 7.62 17.92
N ILE A 156 -10.29 7.00 17.28
CA ILE A 156 -9.14 6.43 18.00
C ILE A 156 -8.21 7.51 18.56
N GLY A 157 -8.12 8.67 17.89
CA GLY A 157 -7.26 9.79 18.26
C GLY A 157 -7.59 10.41 19.61
N LYS A 158 -8.85 10.32 20.05
CA LYS A 158 -9.29 10.76 21.38
C LYS A 158 -8.51 10.09 22.51
N ASN A 159 -8.21 8.80 22.34
CA ASN A 159 -7.77 7.94 23.44
C ASN A 159 -6.41 7.28 23.20
N TYR A 160 -5.99 7.17 21.94
CA TYR A 160 -4.70 6.62 21.55
C TYR A 160 -3.78 7.69 20.96
N ARG A 161 -2.47 7.45 21.07
CA ARG A 161 -1.48 8.14 20.24
C ARG A 161 -1.46 7.42 18.90
N VAL A 162 -1.84 8.11 17.84
CA VAL A 162 -1.87 7.53 16.49
C VAL A 162 -0.54 7.83 15.80
N ALA A 163 0.08 6.81 15.22
CA ALA A 163 1.27 6.93 14.39
C ALA A 163 1.05 6.18 13.08
N VAL A 164 1.56 6.71 11.97
CA VAL A 164 1.63 5.96 10.72
C VAL A 164 3.02 5.34 10.60
N PHE A 165 3.06 4.05 10.24
CA PHE A 165 4.29 3.32 9.96
C PHE A 165 4.12 2.59 8.64
N THR A 166 4.67 3.14 7.57
CA THR A 166 4.51 2.65 6.21
C THR A 166 5.84 2.18 5.62
N ALA A 167 5.79 1.15 4.77
CA ALA A 167 6.91 0.80 3.90
C ALA A 167 6.99 1.69 2.64
N GLY A 168 6.15 2.72 2.53
CA GLY A 168 6.18 3.74 1.47
C GLY A 168 7.33 4.74 1.65
N LEU A 169 7.72 5.37 0.53
CA LEU A 169 8.73 6.43 0.54
C LEU A 169 8.13 7.77 1.04
N PRO A 170 8.93 8.61 1.73
CA PRO A 170 8.46 9.89 2.26
C PRO A 170 7.83 10.82 1.21
N GLU A 171 8.36 10.85 -0.02
CA GLU A 171 7.92 11.73 -1.10
C GLU A 171 6.46 11.47 -1.50
N TYR A 172 6.02 10.22 -1.38
CA TYR A 172 4.66 9.78 -1.62
C TYR A 172 3.82 9.89 -0.35
N ALA A 173 4.23 9.17 0.71
CA ALA A 173 3.42 8.98 1.90
C ALA A 173 3.13 10.30 2.62
N SER A 174 4.07 11.25 2.65
CA SER A 174 3.85 12.55 3.28
C SER A 174 2.73 13.33 2.59
N GLN A 175 2.71 13.35 1.26
CA GLN A 175 1.68 14.05 0.50
C GLN A 175 0.29 13.42 0.69
N VAL A 176 0.21 12.10 0.84
CA VAL A 176 -1.05 11.40 1.16
C VAL A 176 -1.51 11.81 2.54
N LEU A 177 -0.64 11.72 3.53
CA LEU A 177 -0.97 12.01 4.93
C LEU A 177 -1.37 13.47 5.15
N ASP A 178 -0.76 14.41 4.44
CA ASP A 178 -1.12 15.83 4.49
C ASP A 178 -2.53 16.10 3.98
N LYS A 179 -3.01 15.32 3.01
CA LYS A 179 -4.38 15.41 2.48
C LYS A 179 -5.39 14.62 3.31
N LEU A 180 -4.95 13.52 3.92
CA LEU A 180 -5.77 12.58 4.68
C LEU A 180 -6.09 13.10 6.09
N ASP A 181 -5.06 13.54 6.83
CA ASP A 181 -5.14 13.88 8.26
C ASP A 181 -5.43 15.37 8.51
N LYS A 182 -6.61 15.81 8.09
CA LYS A 182 -7.03 17.22 8.23
C LYS A 182 -7.13 17.69 9.68
N ASN A 183 -7.42 16.77 10.61
CA ASN A 183 -7.60 17.06 12.03
C ASN A 183 -6.30 16.92 12.84
N ARG A 184 -5.17 16.63 12.19
CA ARG A 184 -3.84 16.49 12.80
C ARG A 184 -3.83 15.47 13.94
N VAL A 185 -4.52 14.35 13.74
CA VAL A 185 -4.60 13.24 14.69
C VAL A 185 -3.27 12.46 14.72
N ILE A 186 -2.57 12.36 13.59
CA ILE A 186 -1.36 11.54 13.45
C ILE A 186 -0.18 12.27 14.10
N SER A 187 0.26 11.73 15.24
CA SER A 187 1.33 12.31 16.05
C SER A 187 2.75 12.00 15.55
N GLN A 188 2.90 10.98 14.71
CA GLN A 188 4.20 10.50 14.22
C GLN A 188 4.03 9.81 12.87
N ARG A 189 4.98 10.03 11.97
CA ARG A 189 5.06 9.38 10.65
C ARG A 189 6.41 8.67 10.54
N LEU A 190 6.38 7.37 10.26
CA LEU A 190 7.53 6.50 10.05
C LEU A 190 7.42 5.92 8.64
N TYR A 191 8.50 6.05 7.87
CA TYR A 191 8.53 5.66 6.46
C TYR A 191 9.43 4.44 6.25
N ARG A 192 9.67 4.08 5.00
CA ARG A 192 10.51 2.93 4.60
C ARG A 192 11.88 2.88 5.29
N ASP A 193 12.51 4.03 5.50
CA ASP A 193 13.81 4.15 6.16
C ASP A 193 13.79 3.72 7.65
N SER A 194 12.60 3.71 8.25
CA SER A 194 12.35 3.25 9.61
C SER A 194 12.06 1.74 9.67
N CYS A 195 11.86 1.07 8.54
CA CYS A 195 11.65 -0.36 8.47
C CYS A 195 12.98 -1.13 8.62
N THR A 196 12.87 -2.37 9.11
CA THR A 196 13.97 -3.35 9.11
C THR A 196 13.86 -4.23 7.87
N GLU A 197 14.90 -4.25 7.04
CA GLU A 197 14.96 -5.14 5.89
C GLU A 197 15.26 -6.57 6.33
N VAL A 198 14.37 -7.50 5.99
CA VAL A 198 14.49 -8.93 6.27
C VAL A 198 14.26 -9.68 4.95
N ASN A 199 15.32 -10.27 4.41
CA ASN A 199 15.29 -11.02 3.14
C ASN A 199 14.69 -10.23 1.96
N GLY A 200 15.05 -8.95 1.82
CA GLY A 200 14.56 -8.08 0.74
C GLY A 200 13.12 -7.59 0.91
N ARG A 201 12.51 -7.83 2.07
CA ARG A 201 11.18 -7.33 2.45
C ARG A 201 11.30 -6.41 3.67
N TYR A 202 10.33 -5.52 3.86
CA TYR A 202 10.33 -4.55 4.95
C TYR A 202 9.45 -5.01 6.11
N ALA A 203 10.05 -5.26 7.26
CA ALA A 203 9.36 -5.49 8.52
C ALA A 203 9.38 -4.23 9.39
N LYS A 204 8.32 -3.99 10.15
CA LYS A 204 8.10 -2.83 11.00
C LYS A 204 8.43 -3.22 12.44
N ASP A 205 9.71 -3.11 12.81
CA ASP A 205 10.20 -3.51 14.13
C ASP A 205 9.71 -2.56 15.23
N LEU A 206 8.65 -2.97 15.92
CA LEU A 206 8.04 -2.20 17.01
C LEU A 206 8.99 -2.04 18.20
N SER A 207 9.98 -2.92 18.38
CA SER A 207 10.94 -2.81 19.48
C SER A 207 11.86 -1.58 19.35
N LEU A 208 12.01 -1.04 18.14
CA LEU A 208 12.82 0.14 17.86
C LEU A 208 12.06 1.45 18.08
N VAL A 209 10.73 1.42 18.00
CA VAL A 209 9.88 2.63 18.00
C VAL A 209 8.94 2.72 19.19
N ALA A 210 8.51 1.59 19.74
CA ALA A 210 7.81 1.53 21.01
C ALA A 210 8.85 1.70 22.12
N ARG A 211 8.72 2.78 22.91
CA ARG A 211 9.64 3.17 24.00
C ARG A 211 9.67 2.12 25.14
N ARG A 212 10.17 0.92 24.84
CA ARG A 212 10.36 -0.30 25.66
C ARG A 212 9.12 -1.00 26.22
N ASP A 213 7.91 -0.55 25.89
CA ASP A 213 6.67 -1.17 26.35
C ASP A 213 5.81 -1.65 25.18
N LEU A 214 6.03 -2.91 24.79
CA LEU A 214 5.26 -3.57 23.74
C LEU A 214 3.83 -3.93 24.17
N GLY A 215 3.51 -3.94 25.47
CA GLY A 215 2.12 -4.16 25.92
C GLY A 215 1.22 -2.97 25.64
N SER A 216 1.81 -1.79 25.44
CA SER A 216 1.08 -0.54 25.17
C SER A 216 0.88 -0.21 23.68
N VAL A 217 1.25 -1.11 22.76
CA VAL A 217 1.23 -0.83 21.32
C VAL A 217 0.54 -1.92 20.49
N LEU A 218 -0.11 -1.53 19.40
CA LEU A 218 -0.56 -2.42 18.33
C LEU A 218 -0.17 -1.83 16.97
N LEU A 219 0.00 -2.69 15.97
CA LEU A 219 0.26 -2.35 14.58
C LEU A 219 -0.84 -2.94 13.70
N VAL A 220 -1.59 -2.08 13.02
CA VAL A 220 -2.60 -2.46 12.03
C VAL A 220 -1.96 -2.46 10.65
N ASP A 221 -2.06 -3.59 9.96
CA ASP A 221 -1.42 -3.80 8.66
C ASP A 221 -2.15 -4.89 7.87
N ASP A 222 -2.32 -4.71 6.57
CA ASP A 222 -2.87 -5.73 5.68
C ASP A 222 -1.84 -6.81 5.32
N ASN A 223 -0.55 -6.58 5.52
CA ASN A 223 0.50 -7.53 5.21
C ASN A 223 1.07 -8.17 6.49
N PRO A 224 0.83 -9.47 6.75
CA PRO A 224 1.33 -10.14 7.94
C PRO A 224 2.85 -10.14 8.12
N PHE A 225 3.60 -9.94 7.02
CA PHE A 225 5.05 -9.81 7.11
C PHE A 225 5.49 -8.54 7.83
N SER A 226 4.71 -7.46 7.72
CA SER A 226 5.04 -6.16 8.30
C SER A 226 5.22 -6.25 9.83
N TYR A 227 4.39 -7.02 10.53
CA TYR A 227 4.50 -7.25 11.98
C TYR A 227 5.17 -8.59 12.34
N SER A 228 5.91 -9.22 11.42
CA SER A 228 6.52 -10.54 11.64
C SER A 228 7.51 -10.61 12.81
N LEU A 229 8.10 -9.47 13.21
CA LEU A 229 9.03 -9.39 14.34
C LEU A 229 8.31 -9.32 15.70
N GLN A 230 7.03 -8.92 15.71
CA GLN A 230 6.18 -8.86 16.90
C GLN A 230 4.73 -9.27 16.55
N PRO A 231 4.50 -10.57 16.24
CA PRO A 231 3.20 -11.03 15.75
C PRO A 231 2.05 -10.79 16.73
N ASP A 232 2.30 -10.87 18.04
CA ASP A 232 1.29 -10.63 19.08
C ASP A 232 0.81 -9.18 19.15
N ASN A 233 1.57 -8.25 18.54
CA ASN A 233 1.21 -6.84 18.41
C ASN A 233 0.50 -6.53 17.09
N GLY A 234 0.45 -7.49 16.16
CA GLY A 234 -0.15 -7.33 14.85
C GLY A 234 -1.67 -7.46 14.89
N VAL A 235 -2.36 -6.52 14.27
CA VAL A 235 -3.79 -6.59 13.97
C VAL A 235 -3.91 -6.63 12.45
N HIS A 236 -4.23 -7.81 11.91
CA HIS A 236 -4.48 -7.94 10.49
C HIS A 236 -5.78 -7.22 10.11
N ILE A 237 -5.73 -6.42 9.06
CA ILE A 237 -6.93 -5.85 8.43
C ILE A 237 -7.03 -6.36 6.99
N LYS A 238 -8.25 -6.58 6.49
CA LYS A 238 -8.47 -6.91 5.08
C LYS A 238 -7.85 -5.79 4.21
N PRO A 239 -7.09 -6.13 3.15
CA PRO A 239 -6.59 -5.11 2.24
C PRO A 239 -7.74 -4.36 1.56
N PHE A 240 -7.65 -3.04 1.53
CA PHE A 240 -8.59 -2.18 0.83
C PHE A 240 -8.14 -1.99 -0.61
N VAL A 241 -8.97 -2.48 -1.54
CA VAL A 241 -8.81 -2.28 -2.97
C VAL A 241 -10.18 -1.92 -3.53
N ASP A 242 -10.45 -0.62 -3.64
CA ASP A 242 -11.59 -0.08 -4.40
C ASP A 242 -13.00 -0.51 -3.93
N ASP A 243 -13.11 -1.08 -2.73
CA ASP A 243 -14.36 -1.56 -2.14
C ASP A 243 -15.05 -0.44 -1.33
N MET A 244 -15.85 0.39 -1.98
CA MET A 244 -16.49 1.55 -1.33
C MET A 244 -17.55 1.19 -0.29
N GLU A 245 -17.95 -0.08 -0.21
CA GLU A 245 -18.83 -0.61 0.83
C GLU A 245 -18.05 -1.16 2.04
N ASP A 246 -16.70 -1.13 2.01
CA ASP A 246 -15.82 -1.59 3.09
C ASP A 246 -16.17 -0.91 4.43
N GLN A 247 -16.29 -1.71 5.48
CA GLN A 247 -16.59 -1.26 6.86
C GLN A 247 -15.47 -1.58 7.85
N GLU A 248 -14.29 -2.00 7.36
CA GLU A 248 -13.26 -2.58 8.22
C GLU A 248 -12.65 -1.56 9.18
N LEU A 249 -12.56 -0.28 8.79
CA LEU A 249 -12.10 0.78 9.70
C LEU A 249 -13.09 1.04 10.84
N MET A 250 -14.40 0.92 10.59
CA MET A 250 -15.41 1.08 11.64
C MET A 250 -15.40 -0.10 12.60
N LYS A 251 -15.26 -1.33 12.07
CA LYS A 251 -15.01 -2.53 12.88
C LYS A 251 -13.74 -2.38 13.72
N LEU A 252 -12.65 -1.85 13.16
CA LEU A 252 -11.44 -1.58 13.94
C LEU A 252 -11.66 -0.53 15.02
N ALA A 253 -12.43 0.54 14.77
CA ALA A 253 -12.75 1.51 15.81
C ALA A 253 -13.48 0.85 16.99
N ASP A 254 -14.47 0.00 16.71
CA ASP A 254 -15.20 -0.74 17.75
C ASP A 254 -14.28 -1.71 18.50
N PHE A 255 -13.35 -2.37 17.80
CA PHE A 255 -12.30 -3.19 18.42
C PHE A 255 -11.44 -2.37 19.40
N PHE A 256 -11.00 -1.18 18.99
CA PHE A 256 -10.16 -0.32 19.82
C PHE A 256 -10.90 0.27 21.03
N ASP A 257 -12.20 0.47 20.92
CA ASP A 257 -13.05 0.80 22.08
C ASP A 257 -13.12 -0.38 23.06
N GLY A 258 -13.22 -1.61 22.55
CA GLY A 258 -13.12 -2.83 23.37
C GLY A 258 -11.77 -3.01 24.07
N CYS A 259 -10.68 -2.45 23.53
CA CYS A 259 -9.34 -2.56 24.11
C CYS A 259 -9.16 -1.77 25.43
N TYR A 260 -10.09 -0.89 25.81
CA TYR A 260 -10.01 -0.17 27.08
C TYR A 260 -10.14 -1.07 28.31
N GLN A 261 -10.69 -2.26 28.22
CA GLN A 261 -10.76 -3.16 29.39
C GLN A 261 -9.46 -3.91 29.68
N TYR A 262 -8.49 -3.89 28.74
CA TYR A 262 -7.26 -4.67 28.83
C TYR A 262 -6.06 -3.82 29.26
N GLU A 263 -5.25 -4.33 30.19
CA GLU A 263 -3.99 -3.68 30.58
C GLU A 263 -2.94 -3.79 29.45
N ASP A 264 -2.77 -4.99 28.91
CA ASP A 264 -1.90 -5.28 27.78
C ASP A 264 -2.74 -5.38 26.49
N LEU A 265 -2.39 -4.59 25.47
CA LEU A 265 -3.10 -4.62 24.20
C LEU A 265 -2.94 -5.92 23.43
N ARG A 266 -1.90 -6.71 23.70
CA ARG A 266 -1.71 -8.03 23.09
C ARG A 266 -2.73 -9.04 23.60
N ASP A 267 -3.13 -8.93 24.86
CA ASP A 267 -4.23 -9.71 25.41
C ASP A 267 -5.56 -9.32 24.74
N ALA A 268 -5.78 -8.01 24.52
CA ALA A 268 -6.93 -7.52 23.78
C ALA A 268 -6.95 -8.06 22.35
N ALA A 269 -5.83 -8.00 21.62
CA ALA A 269 -5.71 -8.54 20.27
C ALA A 269 -5.99 -10.05 20.25
N SER A 270 -5.40 -10.82 21.17
CA SER A 270 -5.61 -12.26 21.26
C SER A 270 -7.08 -12.64 21.52
N GLU A 271 -7.76 -11.93 22.42
CA GLU A 271 -9.14 -12.28 22.82
C GLU A 271 -10.21 -11.70 21.90
N LEU A 272 -10.07 -10.43 21.52
CA LEU A 272 -11.09 -9.73 20.73
C LEU A 272 -11.00 -10.13 19.26
N LEU A 273 -9.81 -10.33 18.68
CA LEU A 273 -9.72 -10.81 17.28
C LEU A 273 -10.31 -12.20 17.10
N TYR A 274 -10.19 -13.07 18.12
CA TYR A 274 -10.84 -14.37 18.12
C TYR A 274 -12.38 -14.24 18.08
N LYS A 275 -12.94 -13.24 18.78
CA LYS A 275 -14.38 -12.94 18.73
C LYS A 275 -14.77 -12.29 17.41
N TYR A 276 -13.99 -11.33 16.90
CA TYR A 276 -14.20 -10.67 15.61
C TYR A 276 -14.26 -11.69 14.46
N ASN A 277 -13.30 -12.61 14.41
CA ASN A 277 -13.23 -13.64 13.37
C ASN A 277 -14.33 -14.71 13.51
N LYS A 278 -15.03 -14.80 14.64
CA LYS A 278 -16.19 -15.69 14.83
C LYS A 278 -17.53 -15.05 14.44
N VAL A 279 -17.60 -13.73 14.32
CA VAL A 279 -18.82 -13.00 13.97
C VAL A 279 -18.96 -12.81 12.44
N ILE A 280 -17.95 -13.22 11.66
CA ILE A 280 -17.90 -13.06 10.20
C ILE A 280 -17.65 -14.42 9.50
N CYS A 281 -18.17 -15.51 10.05
CA CYS A 281 -18.29 -16.81 9.38
C CYS A 281 -19.74 -17.25 9.33
#